data_AF-A0A9D6Q1E0-F1
#
_entry.id   AF-A0A9D6Q1E0-F1
#
_cell.length_a   1.000
_cell.length_b   1.000
_cell.length_c   1.000
_cell.angle_alpha   90.00
_cell.angle_beta   90.00
_cell.angle_gamma   90.00
#
_symmetry.space_group_name_H-M   'P 1'
#
loop_
_entity.id
_entity.type
_entity.pdbx_description
1 polymer ?
#
loop_
_entity_poly.entity_id
_entity_poly.type
_entity_poly.pdbx_seq_one_letter_code
_entity_poly.pdbx_strand_id
1 'polypeptide(L)'
;IELGEYNIRVNAVIPGYLPTEMGADISDKIKEQIIGKNVLKRYPPTLTLPLEGGGKGEGEIADFVHYLSTKENISGQVFNLDSRVI
;
A
#
# COMPACT_ATOMS: atom_id res chain seq x y z
N ILE A 1 22.59 -4.17 12.32
CA ILE A 1 22.65 -2.82 12.93
C ILE A 1 21.22 -2.36 13.10
N GLU A 2 20.80 -2.10 14.33
CA GLU A 2 19.49 -1.52 14.62
C GLU A 2 19.62 0.00 14.62
N LEU A 3 18.67 0.71 14.00
CA LEU A 3 18.74 2.17 13.86
C LEU A 3 18.05 2.93 15.01
N GLY A 4 17.48 2.20 15.97
CA GLY A 4 16.73 2.78 17.10
C GLY A 4 17.57 3.64 18.03
N GLU A 5 18.86 3.30 18.22
CA GLU A 5 19.79 4.10 19.04
C GLU A 5 20.04 5.51 18.47
N TYR A 6 19.83 5.69 17.17
CA TYR A 6 19.93 6.98 16.47
C TYR A 6 18.58 7.70 16.34
N ASN A 7 17.53 7.20 17.01
CA ASN A 7 16.16 7.67 16.89
C ASN A 7 15.62 7.63 15.43
N ILE A 8 16.12 6.67 14.63
CA ILE A 8 15.64 6.43 13.28
C ILE A 8 14.63 5.28 13.33
N ARG A 9 13.43 5.56 12.83
CA ARG A 9 12.32 4.61 12.78
C ARG A 9 12.30 3.90 11.44
N VAL A 10 12.13 2.59 11.48
CA VAL A 10 12.06 1.75 10.26
C VAL A 10 10.80 0.92 10.35
N ASN A 11 9.96 0.99 9.33
CA ASN A 11 8.77 0.15 9.20
C ASN A 11 8.71 -0.37 7.76
N ALA A 12 8.07 -1.51 7.55
CA ALA A 12 7.81 -2.05 6.22
C ALA A 12 6.31 -1.93 5.90
N VAL A 13 6.00 -1.45 4.70
CA VAL A 13 4.64 -1.43 4.16
C VAL A 13 4.62 -2.40 2.99
N ILE A 14 3.75 -3.41 3.08
CA ILE A 14 3.57 -4.46 2.07
C ILE A 14 2.23 -4.21 1.39
N PRO A 15 2.22 -3.45 0.28
CA PRO A 15 1.00 -3.25 -0.46
C PRO A 15 0.55 -4.55 -1.14
N GLY A 16 -0.76 -4.65 -1.40
CA GLY A 16 -1.30 -5.67 -2.28
C GLY A 16 -0.96 -5.42 -3.75
N TYR A 17 -1.91 -5.73 -4.64
CA TYR A 17 -1.74 -5.36 -6.03
C TYR A 17 -1.70 -3.82 -6.17
N LEU A 18 -0.87 -3.31 -7.07
CA LEU A 18 -0.72 -1.88 -7.31
C LEU A 18 -0.78 -1.67 -8.83
N PRO A 19 -1.72 -0.86 -9.35
CA PRO A 19 -1.81 -0.59 -10.78
C PRO A 19 -0.74 0.44 -11.18
N THR A 20 0.51 0.00 -11.20
CA THR A 20 1.67 0.77 -11.68
C THR A 20 2.15 0.22 -13.02
N GLU A 21 3.08 0.91 -13.68
CA GLU A 21 3.70 0.43 -14.93
C GLU A 21 4.33 -0.97 -14.78
N MET A 22 4.78 -1.36 -13.58
CA MET A 22 5.29 -2.71 -13.30
C MET A 22 4.28 -3.82 -13.64
N GLY A 23 2.99 -3.52 -13.54
CA GLY A 23 1.90 -4.44 -13.86
C GLY A 23 1.19 -4.16 -15.18
N ALA A 24 1.73 -3.28 -16.04
CA ALA A 24 1.06 -2.82 -17.26
C ALA A 24 0.78 -3.97 -18.24
N ASP A 25 1.71 -4.93 -18.35
CA ASP A 25 1.62 -6.06 -19.29
C ASP A 25 0.78 -7.23 -18.75
N ILE A 26 0.20 -7.09 -17.55
CA ILE A 26 -0.65 -8.12 -16.98
C ILE A 26 -2.00 -8.12 -17.71
N SER A 27 -2.39 -9.27 -18.27
CA SER A 27 -3.70 -9.42 -18.91
C SER A 27 -4.85 -9.14 -17.95
N ASP A 28 -5.95 -8.61 -18.47
CA ASP A 28 -7.11 -8.23 -17.65
C ASP A 28 -7.72 -9.43 -16.92
N LYS A 29 -7.67 -10.62 -17.51
CA LYS A 29 -8.06 -11.87 -16.86
C LYS A 29 -7.28 -12.14 -15.57
N ILE A 30 -5.98 -11.83 -15.56
CA ILE A 30 -5.13 -11.99 -14.37
C ILE A 30 -5.45 -10.90 -13.34
N LYS A 31 -5.70 -9.66 -13.77
CA LYS A 31 -6.13 -8.56 -12.88
C LYS A 31 -7.43 -8.92 -12.16
N GLU A 32 -8.42 -9.44 -12.88
CA GLU A 32 -9.69 -9.91 -12.31
C GLU A 32 -9.49 -11.04 -11.29
N GLN A 33 -8.61 -12.00 -11.57
CA GLN A 33 -8.27 -13.06 -10.61
C GLN A 33 -7.61 -12.51 -9.34
N ILE A 34 -6.74 -11.52 -9.47
CA ILE A 34 -6.06 -10.87 -8.35
C ILE A 34 -7.08 -10.13 -7.46
N ILE A 35 -8.02 -9.40 -8.05
CA ILE A 35 -9.09 -8.69 -7.34
C ILE A 35 -10.09 -9.69 -6.74
N GLY A 36 -10.35 -10.78 -7.45
CA GLY A 36 -11.18 -11.88 -6.97
C GLY A 36 -10.64 -12.52 -5.68
N LYS A 37 -9.33 -12.42 -5.42
CA LYS A 37 -8.71 -12.90 -4.17
C LYS A 37 -8.71 -11.87 -3.05
N ASN A 38 -9.03 -10.60 -3.32
CA ASN A 38 -9.18 -9.57 -2.31
C ASN A 38 -10.53 -9.80 -1.57
N VAL A 39 -10.52 -9.77 -0.24
CA VAL A 39 -11.73 -10.00 0.58
C VAL A 39 -12.78 -8.91 0.34
N LEU A 40 -12.34 -7.67 0.09
CA LEU A 40 -13.20 -6.51 -0.17
C LEU A 40 -13.66 -6.40 -1.63
N LYS A 41 -13.17 -7.27 -2.53
CA LYS A 41 -13.52 -7.30 -3.97
C LYS A 41 -13.39 -5.94 -4.68
N ARG A 42 -12.46 -5.11 -4.21
CA ARG A 42 -12.18 -3.77 -4.75
C ARG A 42 -10.82 -3.74 -5.42
N TYR A 43 -10.67 -2.83 -6.38
CA TYR A 43 -9.33 -2.49 -6.87
C TYR A 43 -8.52 -1.93 -5.69
N PRO A 44 -7.29 -2.40 -5.51
CA PRO A 44 -6.43 -1.87 -4.46
C PRO A 44 -6.04 -0.42 -4.77
N PRO A 45 -5.73 0.35 -3.73
CA PRO A 45 -5.40 1.75 -3.86
C PRO A 45 -4.17 1.95 -4.75
N THR A 46 -4.10 3.10 -5.41
CA THR A 46 -2.93 3.48 -6.22
C THR A 46 -1.86 4.15 -5.34
N LEU A 47 -0.61 4.18 -5.82
CA LEU A 47 0.46 4.97 -5.20
C LEU A 47 0.39 6.46 -5.56
N THR A 48 -0.38 6.82 -6.59
CA THR A 48 -0.48 8.19 -7.08
C THR A 48 -1.32 9.00 -6.10
N LEU A 49 -0.78 10.14 -5.64
CA LEU A 49 -1.58 11.17 -4.98
C LEU A 49 -2.77 11.51 -5.88
N PRO A 50 -3.98 11.71 -5.35
CA PRO A 50 -5.12 12.10 -6.18
C PRO A 50 -4.72 13.36 -6.96
N LEU A 51 -4.69 13.25 -8.29
CA LEU A 51 -4.72 14.44 -9.14
C LEU A 51 -6.06 15.14 -8.87
N GLU A 52 -6.16 16.46 -9.07
CA GLU A 52 -7.42 17.18 -8.82
C GLU A 52 -8.59 16.47 -9.54
N GLY A 53 -9.53 15.91 -8.76
CA GLY A 53 -10.65 15.09 -9.24
C GLY A 53 -10.49 13.56 -9.11
N GLY A 54 -9.40 13.06 -8.52
CA GLY A 54 -9.12 11.63 -8.29
C GLY A 54 -10.14 10.93 -7.39
N GLY A 55 -10.53 9.72 -7.78
CA GLY A 55 -11.57 8.94 -7.09
C GLY A 55 -11.16 8.49 -5.69
N LYS A 56 -12.14 8.25 -4.80
CA LYS A 56 -11.93 7.68 -3.46
C LYS A 56 -11.14 6.37 -3.56
N GLY A 57 -9.88 6.38 -3.13
CA GLY A 57 -8.97 5.22 -3.14
C GLY A 57 -7.64 5.48 -3.84
N GLU A 58 -7.48 6.61 -4.53
CA GLU A 58 -6.18 7.04 -5.06
C GLU A 58 -5.29 7.54 -3.92
N GLY A 59 -4.08 6.98 -3.79
CA GLY A 59 -3.07 7.47 -2.84
C GLY A 59 -3.11 6.88 -1.42
N GLU A 60 -4.01 5.94 -1.09
CA GLU A 60 -4.15 5.43 0.29
C GLU A 60 -2.85 4.84 0.87
N ILE A 61 -2.01 4.21 0.02
CA ILE A 61 -0.70 3.70 0.46
C ILE A 61 0.27 4.87 0.73
N ALA A 62 0.26 5.91 -0.10
CA ALA A 62 1.08 7.11 0.13
C ALA A 62 0.65 7.83 1.41
N ASP A 63 -0.66 7.96 1.64
CA ASP A 63 -1.24 8.50 2.87
C ASP A 63 -0.83 7.68 4.09
N PHE A 64 -0.79 6.36 3.98
CA PHE A 64 -0.35 5.49 5.07
C PHE A 64 1.15 5.65 5.36
N VAL A 65 2.00 5.75 4.33
CA VAL A 65 3.42 6.04 4.50
C VAL A 65 3.61 7.41 5.16
N HIS A 66 2.86 8.42 4.71
CA HIS A 66 2.86 9.75 5.33
C HIS A 66 2.43 9.67 6.80
N TYR A 67 1.34 8.95 7.10
CA TYR A 67 0.87 8.71 8.45
C TYR A 67 1.96 8.10 9.34
N LEU A 68 2.70 7.08 8.88
CA LEU A 68 3.81 6.49 9.62
C LEU A 68 4.94 7.50 9.90
N SER A 69 5.21 8.39 8.95
CA SER A 69 6.23 9.44 9.13
C SER A 69 5.91 10.37 10.31
N THR A 70 4.62 10.60 10.60
CA THR A 70 4.15 11.47 11.70
C THR A 70 4.20 10.83 13.09
N LYS A 71 4.50 9.53 13.22
CA LYS A 71 4.50 8.82 14.50
C LYS A 71 5.82 8.95 15.23
N GLU A 72 5.83 8.79 16.54
CA GLU A 72 7.09 8.85 17.31
C GLU A 72 7.49 7.47 17.85
N ASN A 73 6.51 6.64 18.19
CA ASN A 73 6.73 5.38 18.90
C ASN A 73 6.37 4.13 18.08
N ILE A 74 6.33 4.25 16.74
CA ILE A 74 6.07 3.12 15.83
C ILE A 74 7.31 2.85 14.99
N SER A 75 7.98 1.73 15.30
CA SER A 75 9.17 1.22 14.59
C SER A 75 9.19 -0.31 14.64
N GLY A 76 9.91 -0.93 13.71
CA GLY A 76 10.07 -2.38 13.59
C GLY A 76 8.81 -3.12 13.12
N GLN A 77 7.78 -2.40 12.67
CA GLN A 77 6.50 -3.01 12.30
C GLN A 77 6.42 -3.33 10.81
N VAL A 78 5.65 -4.36 10.47
CA VAL A 78 5.30 -4.73 9.10
C VAL A 78 3.80 -4.56 8.93
N PHE A 79 3.38 -3.75 7.96
CA PHE A 79 1.99 -3.44 7.67
C PHE A 79 1.57 -4.03 6.33
N ASN A 80 0.67 -5.01 6.36
CA ASN A 80 0.09 -5.60 5.15
C ASN A 80 -1.15 -4.78 4.72
N LEU A 81 -1.10 -4.21 3.52
CA LEU A 81 -2.17 -3.40 2.91
C LEU A 81 -2.71 -4.10 1.64
N ASP A 82 -3.07 -5.37 1.75
CA ASP A 82 -3.53 -6.19 0.63
C ASP A 82 -4.96 -6.75 0.76
N SER A 83 -5.59 -6.54 1.92
CA SER A 83 -6.95 -7.01 2.26
C SER A 83 -7.15 -8.52 2.02
N ARG A 84 -6.15 -9.35 2.40
CA ARG A 84 -6.17 -10.82 2.23
C ARG A 84 -6.20 -11.63 3.52
N VAL A 85 -6.23 -10.99 4.69
CA VAL A 85 -6.27 -11.68 5.99
C VAL A 85 -7.73 -11.83 6.45
N ILE A 86 -8.08 -13.03 6.94
CA ILE A 86 -9.30 -13.33 7.74
C ILE A 86 -8.84 -13.66 9.16
#